data_AF-A0AAV0WGR7-F1
#
_entry.id   AF-A0AAV0WGR7-F1
#
_cell.length_a   1.000
_cell.length_b   1.000
_cell.length_c   1.000
_cell.angle_alpha   90.00
_cell.angle_beta   90.00
_cell.angle_gamma   90.00
#
_symmetry.space_group_name_H-M   'P 1'
#
loop_
_entity.id
_entity.type
_entity.pdbx_description
1 polymer ?
#
loop_
_entity_poly.entity_id
_entity_poly.type
_entity_poly.pdbx_seq_one_letter_code
_entity_poly.pdbx_strand_id
1 'polypeptide(L)'
;MHRDIISMAAEIKATLDKYFKNIEENYVQSQAILLDPRFKKYGFSSNNKFETCKVSLGRKLQEINVQNMSNEPVEELPTTSTVQSSTSTYLETV
;
A
#
# COMPACT_ATOMS: atom_id res chain seq x y z
N MET A 1 9.53 13.35 38.62
CA MET A 1 8.51 12.44 38.04
C MET A 1 7.76 13.05 36.85
N HIS A 2 6.95 14.10 37.00
CA HIS A 2 6.23 14.70 35.84
C HIS A 2 7.17 15.26 34.76
N ARG A 3 8.26 15.91 35.17
CA ARG A 3 9.26 16.48 34.25
C ARG A 3 9.99 15.39 33.45
N ASP A 4 10.26 14.24 34.08
CA ASP A 4 10.95 13.10 33.45
C ASP A 4 10.04 12.41 32.41
N ILE A 5 8.74 12.28 32.71
CA ILE A 5 7.73 11.77 31.78
C ILE A 5 7.61 12.68 30.55
N ILE A 6 7.62 14.00 30.76
CA ILE A 6 7.57 14.98 29.66
C ILE A 6 8.82 14.89 28.79
N SER A 7 10.01 14.75 29.41
CA SER A 7 11.27 14.58 28.68
C SER A 7 11.27 13.31 27.84
N MET A 8 10.85 12.18 28.44
CA MET A 8 10.73 10.90 27.75
C MET A 8 9.75 10.97 26.57
N ALA A 9 8.58 11.59 26.76
CA ALA A 9 7.60 11.77 25.69
C ALA A 9 8.14 12.63 24.54
N ALA A 10 8.93 13.66 24.85
CA ALA A 10 9.58 14.50 23.85
C ALA A 10 10.63 13.72 23.02
N GLU A 11 11.43 12.88 23.67
CA GLU A 11 12.42 12.02 23.00
C GLU A 11 11.76 10.98 22.09
N ILE A 12 10.68 10.35 22.55
CA ILE A 12 9.90 9.41 21.73
C ILE A 12 9.33 10.13 20.51
N LYS A 13 8.73 11.31 20.70
CA LYS A 13 8.20 12.11 19.59
C LYS A 13 9.29 12.49 18.59
N ALA A 14 10.44 12.96 19.08
CA ALA A 14 11.56 13.32 18.21
C ALA A 14 12.07 12.13 17.40
N THR A 15 12.09 10.94 18.01
CA THR A 15 12.47 9.69 17.35
C THR A 15 11.46 9.31 16.27
N LEU A 16 10.15 9.37 16.58
CA LEU A 16 9.10 9.11 15.59
C LEU A 16 9.16 10.10 14.43
N ASP A 17 9.32 11.39 14.71
CA ASP A 17 9.44 12.42 13.68
C ASP A 17 10.67 12.19 12.79
N LYS A 18 11.81 11.77 13.36
CA LYS A 18 13.03 11.45 12.61
C LYS A 18 12.80 10.36 11.56
N TYR A 19 12.02 9.33 11.89
CA TYR A 19 11.84 8.17 11.00
C TYR A 19 10.59 8.28 10.10
N PHE A 20 9.51 8.87 10.59
CA PHE A 20 8.20 8.76 9.95
C PHE A 20 7.66 10.07 9.39
N LYS A 21 8.21 11.23 9.76
CA LYS A 21 7.68 12.54 9.32
C LYS A 21 7.59 12.69 7.81
N ASN A 22 8.57 12.14 7.09
CA ASN A 22 8.69 12.27 5.63
C ASN A 22 8.46 10.95 4.89
N ILE A 23 7.84 9.94 5.53
CA ILE A 23 7.62 8.61 4.93
C ILE A 23 6.82 8.67 3.63
N GLU A 24 5.92 9.64 3.53
CA GLU A 24 5.07 9.84 2.36
C GLU A 24 5.77 10.59 1.22
N GLU A 25 6.89 11.25 1.49
CA GLU A 25 7.76 11.88 0.47
C GLU A 25 8.65 10.83 -0.21
N ASN A 26 8.89 9.71 0.46
CA ASN A 26 9.61 8.59 -0.11
C ASN A 26 8.69 7.79 -1.04
N TYR A 27 9.04 7.73 -2.33
CA TYR A 27 8.27 7.00 -3.34
C TYR A 27 8.10 5.51 -3.05
N VAL A 28 9.12 4.83 -2.53
CA VAL A 28 9.06 3.38 -2.29
C VAL A 28 8.14 3.08 -1.11
N GLN A 29 8.29 3.83 -0.03
CA GLN A 29 7.49 3.63 1.19
C GLN A 29 6.02 4.00 0.95
N SER A 30 5.75 5.14 0.32
CA SER A 30 4.37 5.55 -0.03
C SER A 30 3.69 4.55 -0.97
N GLN A 31 4.41 3.97 -1.93
CA GLN A 31 3.87 2.93 -2.82
C GLN A 31 3.61 1.62 -2.07
N ALA A 32 4.51 1.22 -1.17
CA ALA A 32 4.30 0.05 -0.32
C ALA A 32 3.05 0.22 0.58
N ILE A 33 2.86 1.40 1.17
CA ILE A 33 1.66 1.73 1.97
C ILE A 33 0.40 1.65 1.11
N LEU A 34 0.43 2.20 -0.11
CA LEU A 34 -0.71 2.17 -1.03
C LEU A 34 -1.10 0.74 -1.42
N LEU A 35 -0.11 -0.11 -1.66
CA LEU A 35 -0.29 -1.51 -2.06
C LEU A 35 -0.68 -2.42 -0.90
N ASP A 36 -0.41 -2.03 0.35
CA ASP A 36 -0.85 -2.76 1.53
C ASP A 36 -2.38 -2.63 1.69
N PRO A 37 -3.15 -3.75 1.63
CA PRO A 37 -4.60 -3.72 1.73
C PRO A 37 -5.14 -3.12 3.02
N ARG A 38 -4.34 -3.12 4.10
CA ARG A 38 -4.73 -2.61 5.42
C ARG A 38 -4.72 -1.09 5.47
N PHE A 39 -3.85 -0.45 4.71
CA PHE A 39 -3.68 1.00 4.73
C PHE A 39 -4.43 1.66 3.57
N LYS A 40 -4.14 1.28 2.32
CA LYS A 40 -4.71 1.91 1.12
C LYS A 40 -4.70 3.45 1.23
N LYS A 41 -5.87 4.09 1.19
CA LYS A 41 -6.03 5.55 1.35
C LYS A 41 -5.85 6.05 2.78
N TYR A 42 -6.05 5.20 3.78
CA TYR A 42 -6.01 5.54 5.20
C TYR A 42 -4.59 5.61 5.75
N GLY A 43 -3.60 5.09 5.02
CA GLY A 43 -2.18 5.19 5.37
C GLY A 43 -1.54 6.54 5.05
N PHE A 44 -2.30 7.50 4.52
CA PHE A 44 -1.81 8.82 4.14
C PHE A 44 -2.39 9.90 5.03
N SER A 45 -1.55 10.86 5.42
CA SER A 45 -1.88 12.02 6.24
C SER A 45 -2.76 13.02 5.50
N SER A 46 -2.76 12.99 4.15
CA SER A 46 -3.65 13.83 3.33
C SER A 46 -4.08 13.13 2.05
N ASN A 47 -5.28 13.48 1.59
CA ASN A 47 -5.81 12.96 0.33
C ASN A 47 -4.95 13.35 -0.89
N ASN A 48 -4.31 14.52 -0.84
CA ASN A 48 -3.43 14.99 -1.92
C ASN A 48 -2.21 14.06 -2.10
N LYS A 49 -1.60 13.59 -1.00
CA LYS A 49 -0.46 12.68 -1.05
C LYS A 49 -0.86 11.30 -1.55
N PHE A 50 -2.04 10.81 -1.14
CA PHE A 50 -2.61 9.57 -1.68
C PHE A 50 -2.79 9.64 -3.20
N GLU A 51 -3.47 10.67 -3.72
CA GLU A 51 -3.71 10.80 -5.17
C GLU A 51 -2.40 10.95 -5.95
N THR A 52 -1.45 11.72 -5.42
CA THR A 52 -0.11 11.88 -6.03
C THR A 52 0.61 10.52 -6.12
N CYS A 53 0.60 9.73 -5.05
CA CYS A 53 1.21 8.39 -5.03
C CYS A 53 0.53 7.47 -6.05
N LYS A 54 -0.82 7.45 -6.07
CA LYS A 54 -1.62 6.64 -6.99
C LYS A 54 -1.34 6.96 -8.46
N VAL A 55 -1.31 8.24 -8.84
CA VAL A 55 -0.97 8.68 -10.20
C VAL A 55 0.46 8.29 -10.57
N SER A 56 1.42 8.52 -9.66
CA SER A 56 2.82 8.15 -9.86
C SER A 56 2.99 6.65 -10.09
N LEU A 57 2.33 5.81 -9.28
CA LEU A 57 2.36 4.36 -9.41
C LEU A 57 1.68 3.89 -10.70
N GLY A 58 0.54 4.49 -11.06
CA GLY A 58 -0.14 4.20 -12.32
C GLY A 58 0.74 4.48 -13.55
N ARG A 59 1.48 5.59 -13.55
CA ARG A 59 2.43 5.90 -14.63
C ARG A 59 3.54 4.85 -14.74
N LYS A 60 4.11 4.41 -13.61
CA LYS A 60 5.13 3.34 -13.61
C LYS A 60 4.58 2.03 -14.18
N LEU A 61 3.34 1.67 -13.86
CA LEU A 61 2.71 0.46 -14.41
C LEU A 61 2.54 0.55 -15.94
N GLN A 62 2.18 1.71 -16.45
CA GLN A 62 2.10 1.93 -17.91
C GLN A 62 3.47 1.76 -18.57
N GLU A 63 4.54 2.28 -17.95
CA GLU A 63 5.92 2.11 -18.45
C GLU A 63 6.33 0.63 -18.50
N ILE A 64 6.01 -0.15 -17.47
CA ILE A 64 6.29 -1.60 -17.44
C ILE A 64 5.51 -2.33 -18.54
N ASN A 65 4.23 -1.99 -18.73
CA ASN A 65 3.38 -2.64 -19.74
C ASN A 65 3.87 -2.37 -21.17
N VAL A 66 4.46 -1.21 -21.43
CA VAL A 66 5.05 -0.88 -22.74
C VAL A 66 6.35 -1.67 -23.00
N GLN A 67 7.16 -1.93 -21.97
CA GLN A 67 8.40 -2.69 -22.11
C GLN A 67 8.14 -4.19 -22.38
N ASN A 68 7.10 -4.76 -21.75
CA ASN A 68 6.76 -6.18 -21.90
C ASN A 68 6.05 -6.52 -23.22
N MET A 69 5.53 -5.53 -23.95
CA MET A 69 4.87 -5.74 -25.25
C MET A 69 5.85 -5.70 -26.43
N SER A 70 7.16 -5.52 -26.20
CA SER A 70 8.08 -5.28 -27.31
C SER A 70 8.62 -6.52 -28.04
N ASN A 71 8.55 -7.75 -27.51
CA ASN A 71 8.86 -8.98 -28.28
C ASN A 71 8.38 -10.23 -27.53
N GLU A 72 7.27 -10.86 -27.95
CA GLU A 72 7.03 -12.32 -27.95
C GLU A 72 5.69 -12.57 -28.67
N PRO A 73 5.58 -13.53 -29.62
CA PRO A 73 4.30 -13.89 -30.23
C PRO A 73 3.44 -14.62 -29.19
N VAL A 74 2.23 -14.10 -28.95
CA VAL A 74 1.23 -14.72 -28.09
C VAL A 74 0.72 -16.00 -28.77
N GLU A 75 1.16 -17.18 -28.32
CA GLU A 75 0.40 -18.42 -28.53
C GLU A 75 -0.88 -18.35 -27.69
N GLU A 76 -2.03 -18.33 -28.35
CA GLU A 76 -3.35 -18.42 -27.72
C GLU A 76 -3.50 -19.76 -26.99
N LEU A 77 -3.66 -19.71 -25.66
CA LEU A 77 -4.14 -20.85 -24.87
C LEU A 77 -5.65 -20.70 -24.62
N PRO A 78 -6.47 -21.77 -24.75
CA PRO A 78 -7.92 -21.65 -24.78
C PRO A 78 -8.56 -21.23 -23.45
N THR A 79 -9.60 -20.40 -23.57
CA THR A 79 -10.59 -20.04 -22.56
C THR A 79 -11.27 -21.25 -21.92
N THR A 80 -11.42 -21.29 -20.58
CA THR A 80 -12.56 -21.94 -19.90
C THR A 80 -12.82 -21.37 -18.49
N SER A 81 -13.95 -20.67 -18.37
CA SER A 81 -14.98 -20.58 -17.31
C SER A 81 -14.65 -20.66 -15.80
N THR A 82 -14.94 -19.53 -15.12
CA THR A 82 -15.95 -19.29 -14.04
C THR A 82 -16.18 -20.29 -12.88
N VAL A 83 -16.43 -19.69 -11.68
CA VAL A 83 -17.22 -20.16 -10.49
C VAL A 83 -16.34 -20.71 -9.33
N GLN A 84 -16.45 -20.39 -8.02
CA GLN A 84 -17.54 -19.95 -7.13
C GLN A 84 -16.98 -19.30 -5.84
N SER A 85 -17.71 -18.33 -5.28
CA SER A 85 -17.54 -17.80 -3.91
C SER A 85 -18.05 -18.80 -2.88
N SER A 86 -17.25 -19.15 -1.86
CA SER A 86 -17.68 -19.99 -0.73
C SER A 86 -17.94 -19.14 0.51
N THR A 87 -19.21 -18.98 0.87
CA THR A 87 -19.66 -18.41 2.13
C THR A 87 -19.48 -19.48 3.23
N SER A 88 -18.78 -19.14 4.32
CA SER A 88 -18.57 -20.03 5.47
C SER A 88 -19.70 -19.86 6.48
N THR A 89 -20.58 -20.85 6.63
CA THR A 89 -21.51 -20.97 7.76
C THR A 89 -20.89 -21.85 8.84
N TYR A 90 -20.63 -21.27 10.02
CA TYR A 90 -20.28 -22.01 11.23
C TYR A 90 -21.52 -22.76 11.74
N LEU A 91 -21.41 -24.07 11.94
CA LEU A 91 -22.37 -24.87 12.72
C LEU A 91 -21.86 -24.94 14.16
N GLU A 92 -22.71 -24.53 15.10
CA GLU A 92 -22.52 -24.67 16.54
C GLU A 92 -23.06 -26.05 16.97
N THR A 93 -22.26 -26.82 17.70
CA THR A 93 -22.60 -28.11 18.34
C THR A 93 -21.75 -28.13 19.61
N VAL A 94 -22.20 -28.38 20.83
CA VAL A 94 -23.38 -29.05 21.41
C VAL A 94 -23.71 -28.34 22.72
#